data_AF-X1DER0-F1
#
_entry.id   AF-X1DER0-F1
#
_cell.length_a   1.000
_cell.length_b   1.000
_cell.length_c   1.000
_cell.angle_alpha   90.00
_cell.angle_beta   90.00
_cell.angle_gamma   90.00
#
_symmetry.space_group_name_H-M   'P 1'
#
loop_
_entity.id
_entity.type
_entity.pdbx_description
1 polymer ?
#
loop_
_entity_poly.entity_id
_entity_poly.type
_entity_poly.pdbx_seq_one_letter_code
_entity_poly.pdbx_strand_id
1 'polypeptide(L)'
;MKIEPWQLKQRQGLPLEIKEGLSYNRIRTWYEHWNGEVYVSFSGGKDSTVMLDLVRRYYPDVPAVYVDTGLEYPEIRDFVKNTKNVVWLKPEMKFNKVLEKYGYPIASKKTARCLRTLQNPTENNVATRKLYTTGEKKMVLFLNLSRWQISGLKW
;
A
#
# COMPACT_ATOMS: atom_id res chain seq x y z
N MET A 1 -17.26 -8.40 0.11
CA MET A 1 -18.37 -8.01 1.01
C MET A 1 -18.01 -6.69 1.68
N LYS A 2 -18.76 -5.63 1.39
CA LYS A 2 -18.59 -4.31 2.00
C LYS A 2 -19.15 -4.38 3.43
N ILE A 3 -18.38 -3.94 4.42
CA ILE A 3 -18.79 -3.89 5.83
C ILE A 3 -19.16 -2.44 6.12
N GLU A 4 -20.32 -2.22 6.71
CA GLU A 4 -20.74 -0.87 7.11
C GLU A 4 -20.02 -0.42 8.40
N PRO A 5 -19.79 0.89 8.62
CA PRO A 5 -19.02 1.37 9.75
C PRO A 5 -19.52 0.90 11.13
N TRP A 6 -20.85 0.79 11.29
CA TRP A 6 -21.45 0.32 12.54
C TRP A 6 -21.17 -1.16 12.81
N GLN A 7 -21.11 -2.00 11.76
CA GLN A 7 -20.77 -3.42 11.88
C GLN A 7 -19.32 -3.60 12.29
N LEU A 8 -18.42 -2.76 11.76
CA LEU A 8 -17.01 -2.76 12.16
C LEU A 8 -16.87 -2.41 13.65
N LYS A 9 -17.55 -1.35 14.11
CA LYS A 9 -17.54 -0.94 15.52
C LYS A 9 -18.05 -2.04 16.44
N GLN A 10 -19.13 -2.73 16.04
CA GLN A 10 -19.65 -3.89 16.77
C GLN A 10 -18.61 -5.00 16.85
N ARG A 11 -17.99 -5.39 15.73
CA ARG A 11 -16.97 -6.47 15.67
C ARG A 11 -15.73 -6.15 16.49
N GLN A 12 -15.30 -4.90 16.53
CA GLN A 12 -14.17 -4.46 17.34
C GLN A 12 -14.43 -4.62 18.85
N GLY A 13 -15.69 -4.52 19.30
CA GLY A 13 -16.08 -4.71 20.69
C GLY A 13 -16.26 -6.17 21.13
N LEU A 14 -16.17 -7.15 20.21
CA LEU A 14 -16.37 -8.56 20.54
C LEU A 14 -15.19 -9.14 21.35
N PRO A 15 -15.42 -10.20 22.14
CA PRO A 15 -14.36 -10.99 22.77
C PRO A 15 -13.37 -11.58 21.75
N LEU A 16 -12.17 -11.94 22.20
CA LEU A 16 -11.10 -12.42 21.34
C LEU A 16 -11.49 -13.72 20.62
N GLU A 17 -12.13 -14.63 21.33
CA GLU A 17 -12.53 -15.95 20.84
C GLU A 17 -13.48 -15.83 19.64
N ILE A 18 -14.41 -14.87 19.70
CA ILE A 18 -15.33 -14.57 18.61
C ILE A 18 -14.58 -13.96 17.41
N LYS A 19 -13.59 -13.10 17.66
CA LYS A 19 -12.75 -12.49 16.60
C LYS A 19 -11.88 -13.53 15.90
N GLU A 20 -11.34 -14.50 16.64
CA GLU A 20 -10.61 -15.64 16.07
C GLU A 20 -11.53 -16.47 15.16
N GLY A 21 -12.75 -16.81 15.62
CA GLY A 21 -13.73 -17.53 14.81
C GLY A 21 -14.15 -16.78 13.53
N LEU A 22 -14.35 -15.46 13.60
CA LEU A 22 -14.63 -14.62 12.43
C LEU A 22 -13.45 -14.60 11.45
N SER A 23 -12.23 -14.58 11.97
CA SER A 23 -11.00 -14.60 11.17
C SER A 23 -10.81 -15.95 10.49
N TYR A 24 -11.03 -17.06 11.22
CA TYR A 24 -11.02 -18.41 10.66
C TYR A 24 -12.01 -18.56 9.50
N ASN A 25 -13.27 -18.16 9.69
CA ASN A 25 -14.28 -18.25 8.64
C ASN A 25 -13.85 -17.48 7.37
N ARG A 26 -13.19 -16.34 7.55
CA ARG A 26 -12.65 -15.54 6.44
C ARG A 26 -11.49 -16.25 5.74
N ILE A 27 -10.55 -16.82 6.49
CA ILE A 27 -9.42 -17.58 5.97
C ILE A 27 -9.91 -18.80 5.20
N ARG A 28 -10.82 -19.59 5.79
CA ARG A 28 -11.42 -20.77 5.17
C ARG A 28 -12.10 -20.43 3.85
N THR A 29 -12.96 -19.41 3.84
CA THR A 29 -13.65 -18.97 2.62
C THR A 29 -12.67 -18.60 1.51
N TRP A 30 -11.56 -17.94 1.87
CA TRP A 30 -10.52 -17.58 0.90
C TRP A 30 -9.75 -18.80 0.40
N TYR A 31 -9.35 -19.70 1.29
CA TYR A 31 -8.64 -20.93 0.96
C TYR A 31 -9.48 -21.81 0.02
N GLU A 32 -10.75 -22.04 0.36
CA GLU A 32 -11.70 -22.82 -0.46
C GLU A 32 -11.92 -22.19 -1.83
N HIS A 33 -12.07 -20.85 -1.90
CA HIS A 33 -12.28 -20.15 -3.17
C HIS A 33 -11.12 -20.34 -4.15
N TRP A 34 -9.89 -20.44 -3.64
CA TRP A 34 -8.67 -20.62 -4.43
C TRP A 34 -8.18 -22.07 -4.45
N ASN A 35 -8.98 -23.04 -3.99
CA ASN A 35 -8.59 -24.46 -3.92
C ASN A 35 -7.23 -24.70 -3.25
N GLY A 36 -6.89 -23.90 -2.23
CA GLY A 36 -5.62 -23.99 -1.52
C GLY A 36 -4.41 -23.36 -2.21
N GLU A 37 -4.57 -22.79 -3.40
CA GLU A 37 -3.53 -22.03 -4.11
C GLU A 37 -3.37 -20.62 -3.52
N VAL A 38 -2.99 -20.56 -2.25
CA VAL A 38 -2.84 -19.32 -1.48
C VAL A 38 -1.49 -19.23 -0.81
N TYR A 39 -1.07 -18.00 -0.51
CA TYR A 39 0.12 -17.73 0.29
C TYR A 39 -0.16 -16.57 1.24
N VAL A 40 0.64 -16.46 2.29
CA VAL A 40 0.61 -15.31 3.22
C VAL A 40 1.69 -14.31 2.82
N SER A 41 1.31 -13.09 2.46
CA SER A 41 2.27 -11.98 2.33
C SER A 41 2.83 -11.65 3.72
N PHE A 42 4.07 -12.03 3.98
CA PHE A 42 4.69 -11.97 5.29
C PHE A 42 5.78 -10.91 5.29
N SER A 43 5.64 -9.86 6.11
CA SER A 43 6.62 -8.78 6.21
C SER A 43 7.58 -8.93 7.40
N GLY A 44 7.33 -9.91 8.27
CA GLY A 44 7.99 -10.02 9.57
C GLY A 44 7.45 -9.05 10.63
N GLY A 45 6.41 -8.26 10.32
CA GLY A 45 5.74 -7.39 11.28
C GLY A 45 4.67 -8.12 12.10
N LYS A 46 4.22 -7.49 13.19
CA LYS A 46 3.23 -8.07 14.12
C LYS A 46 1.96 -8.57 13.43
N ASP A 47 1.38 -7.77 12.54
CA ASP A 47 0.08 -8.09 11.93
C ASP A 47 0.21 -9.27 10.96
N SER A 48 1.30 -9.29 10.18
CA SER A 48 1.60 -10.41 9.27
C SER A 48 1.99 -11.69 10.02
N THR A 49 2.58 -11.56 11.22
CA THR A 49 2.94 -12.69 12.08
C THR A 49 1.69 -13.33 12.67
N VAL A 50 0.76 -12.52 13.20
CA VAL A 50 -0.54 -13.02 13.68
C VAL A 50 -1.34 -13.65 12.54
N MET A 51 -1.34 -13.04 11.35
CA MET A 51 -2.00 -13.63 10.18
C MET A 51 -1.40 -15.00 9.82
N LEU A 52 -0.07 -15.11 9.80
CA LEU A 52 0.62 -16.36 9.50
C LEU A 52 0.30 -17.45 10.52
N ASP A 53 0.29 -17.09 11.81
CA ASP A 53 -0.10 -17.99 12.90
C ASP A 53 -1.54 -18.49 12.71
N LEU A 54 -2.51 -17.57 12.52
CA LEU A 54 -3.91 -17.92 12.31
C LEU A 54 -4.13 -18.83 11.10
N VAL A 55 -3.45 -18.57 9.98
CA VAL A 55 -3.55 -19.42 8.78
C VAL A 55 -2.99 -20.81 9.06
N ARG A 56 -1.80 -20.89 9.67
CA ARG A 56 -1.10 -22.17 9.88
C ARG A 56 -1.67 -23.03 10.99
N ARG A 57 -2.49 -22.48 11.90
CA ARG A 57 -3.30 -23.29 12.83
C ARG A 57 -4.23 -24.28 12.09
N TYR A 58 -4.68 -23.93 10.88
CA TYR A 58 -5.62 -24.74 10.10
C TYR A 58 -4.99 -25.30 8.81
N TYR A 59 -4.06 -24.56 8.20
CA TYR A 59 -3.40 -24.91 6.94
C TYR A 59 -1.88 -24.78 7.08
N PRO A 60 -1.22 -25.74 7.76
CA PRO A 60 0.20 -25.62 8.15
C PRO A 60 1.16 -25.54 6.96
N ASP A 61 0.78 -26.11 5.82
CA ASP A 61 1.61 -26.17 4.61
C ASP A 61 1.54 -24.90 3.74
N VAL A 62 0.65 -23.95 4.08
CA VAL A 62 0.54 -22.69 3.33
C VAL A 62 1.87 -21.91 3.42
N PRO A 63 2.49 -21.60 2.26
CA PRO A 63 3.75 -20.86 2.24
C PRO A 63 3.52 -19.40 2.65
N ALA A 64 4.50 -18.85 3.34
CA ALA A 64 4.64 -17.41 3.49
C ALA A 64 5.57 -16.87 2.38
N VAL A 65 5.33 -15.66 1.91
CA VAL A 65 6.17 -14.97 0.94
C VAL A 65 6.70 -13.70 1.56
N TYR A 66 8.02 -13.60 1.67
CA TYR A 66 8.73 -12.41 2.15
C TYR A 66 9.47 -11.75 0.98
N VAL A 67 9.30 -10.43 0.84
CA VAL A 67 9.99 -9.63 -0.18
C VAL A 67 11.11 -8.87 0.50
N ASP A 68 12.35 -9.29 0.25
CA ASP A 68 13.57 -8.68 0.78
C ASP A 68 14.02 -7.56 -0.16
N THR A 69 13.67 -6.32 0.18
CA THR A 69 14.05 -5.14 -0.64
C THR A 69 15.51 -4.75 -0.44
N GLY A 70 16.19 -5.32 0.56
CA GLY A 70 17.54 -4.97 0.96
C GLY A 70 17.63 -3.70 1.81
N LEU A 71 16.50 -3.18 2.28
CA LEU A 71 16.38 -1.99 3.13
C LEU A 71 15.83 -2.29 4.53
N GLU A 72 15.45 -3.55 4.77
CA GLU A 72 14.91 -4.01 6.03
C GLU A 72 16.02 -4.13 7.08
N TYR A 73 15.62 -3.90 8.33
CA TYR A 73 16.49 -4.09 9.48
C TYR A 73 17.00 -5.55 9.55
N PRO A 74 18.29 -5.76 9.90
CA PRO A 74 18.85 -7.10 10.05
C PRO A 74 18.02 -8.01 10.97
N GLU A 75 17.47 -7.46 12.04
CA GLU A 75 16.65 -8.16 13.03
C GLU A 75 15.37 -8.74 12.42
N ILE A 76 14.73 -8.00 11.50
CA ILE A 76 13.55 -8.48 10.77
C ILE A 76 13.95 -9.62 9.85
N ARG A 77 15.08 -9.50 9.16
CA ARG A 77 15.57 -10.55 8.26
C ARG A 77 15.88 -11.82 9.04
N ASP A 78 16.50 -11.70 10.21
CA ASP A 78 16.81 -12.84 11.06
C ASP A 78 15.55 -13.47 11.66
N PHE A 79 14.56 -12.67 12.06
CA PHE A 79 13.24 -13.17 12.45
C PHE A 79 12.57 -13.98 11.32
N VAL A 80 12.57 -13.45 10.10
CA VAL A 80 11.96 -14.13 8.94
C VAL A 80 12.72 -15.41 8.59
N LYS A 81 14.06 -15.43 8.69
CA LYS A 81 14.88 -16.63 8.45
C LYS A 81 14.52 -17.78 9.41
N ASN A 82 14.19 -17.44 10.66
CA ASN A 82 13.80 -18.42 11.67
C ASN A 82 12.34 -18.91 11.50
N THR A 83 11.57 -18.31 10.59
CA THR A 83 10.20 -18.72 10.30
C THR A 83 10.19 -19.83 9.23
N LYS A 84 9.50 -20.94 9.50
CA LYS A 84 9.44 -22.10 8.58
C LYS A 84 8.63 -21.80 7.31
N ASN A 85 8.92 -22.52 6.21
CA ASN A 85 8.16 -22.48 4.95
C ASN A 85 7.91 -21.04 4.44
N VAL A 86 8.99 -20.27 4.32
CA VAL A 86 8.97 -18.90 3.78
C VAL A 86 9.74 -18.87 2.46
N VAL A 87 9.08 -18.41 1.40
CA VAL A 87 9.67 -18.13 0.10
C VAL A 87 10.22 -16.70 0.12
N TRP A 88 11.50 -16.55 -0.21
CA TRP A 88 12.17 -15.25 -0.25
C TRP A 88 12.24 -14.74 -1.68
N LEU A 89 11.60 -13.59 -1.93
CA LEU A 89 11.69 -12.87 -3.19
C LEU A 89 12.66 -11.69 -3.02
N LYS A 90 13.49 -11.48 -4.04
CA LYS A 90 14.45 -10.36 -4.08
C LYS A 90 14.24 -9.59 -5.38
N PRO A 91 14.43 -8.25 -5.38
CA PRO A 91 14.36 -7.47 -6.59
C PRO A 91 15.50 -7.85 -7.55
N GLU A 92 15.24 -7.77 -8.85
CA GLU A 92 16.25 -7.99 -9.89
C GLU A 92 17.44 -7.02 -9.76
N MET A 93 17.16 -5.78 -9.36
CA MET A 93 18.16 -4.74 -9.13
C MET A 93 18.37 -4.52 -7.63
N LYS A 94 19.60 -4.77 -7.16
CA LYS A 94 20.01 -4.46 -5.79
C LYS A 94 19.93 -2.95 -5.52
N PHE A 95 19.64 -2.58 -4.27
CA PHE A 95 19.47 -1.18 -3.89
C PHE A 95 20.68 -0.29 -4.20
N ASN A 96 21.91 -0.79 -4.04
CA ASN A 96 23.11 -0.05 -4.44
C ASN A 96 23.13 0.29 -5.94
N LYS A 97 22.70 -0.63 -6.81
CA LYS A 97 22.56 -0.39 -8.26
C LYS A 97 21.42 0.57 -8.59
N VAL A 98 20.36 0.58 -7.79
CA VAL A 98 19.30 1.60 -7.89
C VAL A 98 19.88 2.99 -7.60
N LEU A 99 20.71 3.12 -6.57
CA LEU A 99 21.35 4.39 -6.22
C LEU A 99 22.33 4.87 -7.30
N GLU A 100 23.15 3.98 -7.86
CA GLU A 100 24.06 4.31 -8.96
C GLU A 100 23.29 4.79 -10.21
N LYS A 101 22.17 4.13 -10.55
CA LYS A 101 21.42 4.41 -11.78
C LYS A 101 20.49 5.62 -11.67
N TYR A 102 19.81 5.77 -10.52
CA TYR A 102 18.73 6.76 -10.35
C TYR A 102 19.02 7.82 -9.29
N GLY A 103 20.08 7.66 -8.50
CA GLY A 103 20.43 8.54 -7.40
C GLY A 103 19.64 8.27 -6.11
N TYR A 104 19.95 9.05 -5.08
CA TYR A 104 19.29 8.95 -3.78
C TYR A 104 17.88 9.57 -3.79
N PRO A 105 16.91 8.96 -3.09
CA PRO A 105 15.59 9.56 -2.89
C PRO A 105 15.66 10.64 -1.79
N ILE A 106 16.27 11.79 -2.10
CA ILE A 106 16.53 12.87 -1.13
C ILE A 106 15.28 13.73 -0.85
N ALA A 107 14.24 13.65 -1.68
CA ALA A 107 13.09 14.56 -1.60
C ALA A 107 11.73 13.85 -1.48
N SER A 108 10.71 14.61 -1.08
CA SER A 108 9.33 14.11 -0.99
C SER A 108 8.84 13.50 -2.31
N LYS A 109 7.89 12.56 -2.25
CA LYS A 109 7.24 12.01 -3.46
C LYS A 109 6.67 13.11 -4.37
N LYS A 110 6.21 14.22 -3.80
CA LYS A 110 5.74 15.40 -4.53
C LYS A 110 6.87 16.04 -5.33
N THR A 111 8.02 16.28 -4.70
CA THR A 111 9.21 16.83 -5.34
C THR A 111 9.76 15.90 -6.41
N ALA A 112 9.87 14.60 -6.12
CA ALA A 112 10.31 13.59 -7.09
C ALA A 112 9.39 13.54 -8.33
N ARG A 113 8.06 13.59 -8.12
CA ARG A 113 7.09 13.67 -9.21
C ARG A 113 7.23 14.96 -10.03
N CYS A 114 7.45 16.09 -9.37
CA CYS A 114 7.70 17.38 -10.01
C CYS A 114 8.91 17.30 -10.93
N LEU A 115 10.07 16.89 -10.39
CA LEU A 115 11.31 16.71 -11.15
C LEU A 115 11.14 15.76 -12.33
N ARG A 116 10.53 14.58 -12.12
CA ARG A 116 10.27 13.62 -13.20
C ARG A 116 9.40 14.21 -14.30
N THR A 117 8.36 14.98 -13.95
CA THR A 117 7.47 15.62 -14.93
C THR A 117 8.20 16.70 -15.74
N LEU A 118 9.13 17.42 -15.11
CA LEU A 118 9.97 18.42 -15.77
C LEU A 118 11.01 17.77 -16.69
N GLN A 119 11.63 16.67 -16.25
CA GLN A 119 12.63 15.91 -17.03
C GLN A 119 12.04 15.13 -18.22
N ASN A 120 10.74 14.80 -18.19
CA ASN A 120 10.06 14.01 -19.24
C ASN A 120 8.89 14.82 -19.86
N PRO A 121 9.18 15.83 -20.68
CA PRO A 121 8.16 16.69 -21.26
C PRO A 121 7.32 15.95 -22.32
N THR A 122 6.00 16.06 -22.22
CA THR A 122 5.04 15.57 -23.23
C THR A 122 4.05 16.67 -23.59
N GLU A 123 3.27 16.49 -24.65
CA GLU A 123 2.21 17.43 -25.04
C GLU A 123 1.11 17.51 -23.96
N ASN A 124 0.79 16.38 -23.32
CA ASN A 124 -0.25 16.29 -22.30
C ASN A 124 0.15 16.93 -20.96
N ASN A 125 1.44 17.16 -20.70
CA ASN A 125 1.92 17.67 -19.40
C ASN A 125 2.35 19.14 -19.42
N VAL A 126 2.09 19.88 -20.51
CA VAL A 126 2.47 21.30 -20.65
C VAL A 126 1.93 22.17 -19.51
N ALA A 127 0.64 22.04 -19.17
CA ALA A 127 0.03 22.80 -18.08
C ALA A 127 0.64 22.47 -16.72
N THR A 128 0.95 21.20 -16.47
CA THR A 128 1.57 20.73 -15.24
C THR A 128 3.02 21.22 -15.10
N ARG A 129 3.80 21.19 -16.20
CA ARG A 129 5.15 21.74 -16.22
C ARG A 129 5.15 23.24 -15.96
N LYS A 130 4.26 24.00 -16.63
CA LYS A 130 4.10 25.44 -16.40
C LYS A 130 3.79 25.73 -14.93
N LEU A 131 2.84 25.01 -14.33
CA LEU A 131 2.52 25.13 -12.91
C LEU A 131 3.74 24.89 -12.01
N TYR A 132 4.55 23.88 -12.30
CA TYR A 132 5.73 23.54 -11.50
C TYR A 132 6.87 24.54 -11.63
N THR A 133 7.01 25.22 -12.78
CA THR A 133 8.05 26.23 -13.01
C THR A 133 7.62 27.63 -12.57
N THR A 134 6.36 28.03 -12.79
CA THR A 134 5.90 29.41 -12.57
C THR A 134 4.97 29.58 -11.37
N GLY A 135 4.43 28.48 -10.82
CA GLY A 135 3.40 28.55 -9.77
C GLY A 135 2.01 28.98 -10.28
N GLU A 136 1.88 29.31 -11.56
CA GLU A 136 0.62 29.76 -12.15
C GLU A 136 -0.29 28.56 -12.46
N LYS A 137 -1.41 28.44 -11.73
CA LYS A 137 -2.51 27.58 -12.17
C LYS A 137 -3.27 28.30 -13.28
N LYS A 138 -3.46 27.63 -14.42
CA LYS A 138 -4.46 28.06 -15.41
C LYS A 138 -5.82 28.04 -14.71
N MET A 139 -6.37 29.21 -14.37
CA MET A 139 -7.75 29.29 -13.89
C MET A 139 -8.65 28.84 -15.04
N VAL A 140 -9.18 27.63 -14.95
CA VAL A 140 -10.33 27.25 -15.76
C VAL A 140 -11.54 27.82 -15.05
N LEU A 141 -12.00 29.00 -15.47
CA LEU A 141 -13.36 29.42 -15.16
C LEU A 141 -14.28 28.41 -15.86
N PHE A 142 -14.82 27.45 -15.10
CA PHE A 142 -16.07 26.81 -15.50
C PHE A 142 -17.18 27.84 -15.25
N LEU A 143 -17.36 28.76 -16.21
CA LEU A 143 -18.59 29.53 -16.33
C LEU A 143 -19.69 28.56 -16.76
N ASN A 144 -20.31 27.88 -15.80
CA ASN A 144 -21.65 27.37 -16.01
C ASN A 144 -22.58 28.59 -15.95
N LEU A 145 -22.86 29.19 -17.11
CA LEU A 145 -23.63 30.43 -17.30
C LEU A 145 -25.10 30.34 -16.83
N SER A 146 -25.52 29.25 -16.19
CA SER A 146 -26.89 29.06 -15.72
C SER A 146 -27.08 29.21 -14.21
N ARG A 147 -26.02 29.41 -13.40
CA ARG A 147 -26.17 29.24 -11.94
C ARG A 147 -25.20 30.00 -11.04
N TRP A 148 -25.16 31.34 -11.10
CA TRP A 148 -24.56 32.13 -10.01
C TRP A 148 -25.31 33.44 -9.74
N GLN A 149 -26.14 33.41 -8.69
CA GLN A 149 -26.44 34.57 -7.86
C GLN A 149 -25.21 34.79 -6.97
N ILE A 150 -24.59 35.97 -7.05
CA ILE A 150 -23.45 36.34 -6.20
C ILE A 150 -24.03 36.86 -4.88
N SER A 151 -23.96 36.07 -3.81
CA SER A 151 -24.19 36.55 -2.45
C SER A 151 -22.86 36.96 -1.81
N GLY A 152 -22.60 38.27 -1.81
CA GLY A 152 -21.95 39.04 -0.75
C GLY A 152 -20.49 38.72 -0.38
N LEU A 153 -19.55 39.49 -0.93
CA LEU A 153 -18.40 39.96 -0.15
C LEU A 153 -18.85 41.14 0.72
N LYS A 154 -18.66 41.05 2.03
CA LYS A 154 -18.43 42.21 2.89
C LYS A 154 -16.98 42.17 3.33
N TRP A 155 -16.32 43.32 3.20
CA TRP A 155 -14.97 43.61 3.67
C TRP A 155 -14.85 43.41 5.18
#